data_AF-A0A528HCX0-F1
#
_entry.id   AF-A0A528HCX0-F1
#
_cell.length_a   1.000
_cell.length_b   1.000
_cell.length_c   1.000
_cell.angle_alpha   90.00
_cell.angle_beta   90.00
_cell.angle_gamma   90.00
#
_symmetry.space_group_name_H-M   'P 1'
#
loop_
_entity.id
_entity.type
_entity.pdbx_description
1 polymer ?
#
loop_
_entity_poly.entity_id
_entity_poly.type
_entity_poly.pdbx_seq_one_letter_code
_entity_poly.pdbx_strand_id
1 'polypeptide(L)' 'IYHMPGQKFYAGTKIAKAKGERWFCSEADAQAAGWRKAKR' A
#
# COMPACT_ATOMS: atom_id res chain seq x y z
N ILE A 1 5.65 -0.74 1.96
CA ILE A 1 5.01 -1.94 1.37
C ILE A 1 3.58 -1.58 1.01
N TYR A 2 3.00 -2.08 -0.07
CA TYR A 2 1.57 -1.86 -0.39
C TYR A 2 0.75 -3.12 -0.14
N HIS A 3 -0.49 -2.92 0.31
CA HIS A 3 -1.49 -3.97 0.48
C HIS A 3 -2.51 -3.88 -0.66
N MET A 4 -2.97 -5.03 -1.13
CA MET A 4 -4.04 -5.09 -2.13
C MET A 4 -5.40 -5.38 -1.49
N PRO A 5 -6.51 -4.95 -2.12
CA PRO A 5 -7.85 -5.37 -1.75
C PRO A 5 -7.89 -6.91 -1.67
N GLY A 6 -8.36 -7.45 -0.55
CA GLY A 6 -8.41 -8.89 -0.29
C GLY A 6 -7.30 -9.45 0.60
N GLN A 7 -6.27 -8.66 0.96
CA GLN A 7 -5.34 -9.07 2.01
C GLN A 7 -5.95 -8.94 3.40
N LYS A 8 -5.55 -9.83 4.32
CA LYS A 8 -6.05 -9.90 5.69
C LYS A 8 -5.90 -8.58 6.45
N PHE A 9 -4.83 -7.83 6.17
CA PHE A 9 -4.56 -6.55 6.81
C PHE A 9 -5.07 -5.35 6.02
N TYR A 10 -5.55 -5.53 4.78
CA TYR A 10 -6.00 -4.41 3.94
C TYR A 10 -7.10 -3.57 4.62
N ALA A 11 -8.08 -4.25 5.24
CA ALA A 11 -9.18 -3.57 5.94
C ALA A 11 -8.75 -2.88 7.26
N GLY A 12 -7.66 -3.35 7.88
CA GLY A 12 -7.12 -2.78 9.12
C GLY A 12 -6.09 -1.68 8.90
N THR A 13 -5.50 -1.61 7.70
CA THR A 13 -4.49 -0.61 7.35
C THR A 13 -5.12 0.76 7.24
N LYS A 14 -4.92 1.59 8.27
CA LYS A 14 -5.23 3.02 8.24
C LYS A 14 -4.04 3.78 7.69
N ILE A 15 -4.20 4.38 6.52
CA ILE A 15 -3.16 5.21 5.90
C ILE A 15 -3.04 6.54 6.65
N ALA A 16 -1.91 6.75 7.32
CA ALA A 16 -1.57 8.02 7.94
C ALA A 16 -0.69 8.86 7.00
N LYS A 17 -1.31 9.84 6.32
CA LYS A 17 -0.59 10.79 5.44
C LYS A 17 0.55 11.51 6.18
N ALA A 18 0.40 11.77 7.48
CA ALA A 18 1.43 12.37 8.33
C ALA A 18 2.72 11.53 8.44
N LYS A 19 2.64 10.21 8.21
CA LYS A 19 3.78 9.29 8.21
C LYS A 19 4.32 9.03 6.79
N GLY A 20 3.82 9.75 5.78
CA GLY A 20 4.21 9.56 4.38
C GLY A 20 3.51 8.37 3.70
N GLU A 21 2.50 7.79 4.33
CA GLU A 21 1.69 6.72 3.74
C GLU A 21 0.69 7.31 2.73
N ARG A 22 0.50 6.61 1.60
CA ARG A 22 -0.40 7.06 0.53
C ARG A 22 -1.05 5.89 -0.20
N TRP A 23 -2.20 6.17 -0.81
CA TRP A 23 -2.84 5.27 -1.76
C TRP A 23 -2.19 5.41 -3.14
N PHE A 24 -2.13 4.31 -3.88
CA PHE A 24 -1.70 4.29 -5.27
C PHE A 24 -2.87 3.81 -6.13
N CYS A 25 -3.00 4.36 -7.34
CA CYS A 25 -4.02 3.94 -8.30
C CYS A 25 -3.69 2.58 -8.92
N SER A 26 -2.39 2.28 -9.09
CA SER A 26 -1.92 1.04 -9.69
C SER A 26 -0.71 0.45 -8.97
N GLU A 27 -0.50 -0.86 -9.18
CA GLU A 27 0.69 -1.55 -8.68
C GLU A 27 1.98 -0.97 -9.31
N ALA A 28 1.89 -0.52 -10.56
CA ALA A 28 2.97 0.11 -11.29
C ALA A 28 3.37 1.46 -10.67
N ASP A 29 2.40 2.29 -10.26
CA ASP A 29 2.70 3.56 -9.57
C ASP A 29 3.38 3.31 -8.21
N ALA A 30 2.92 2.29 -7.49
CA ALA A 30 3.53 1.91 -6.23
C ALA A 30 4.98 1.47 -6.44
N GLN A 31 5.24 0.60 -7.43
CA GLN A 31 6.58 0.14 -7.78
C GLN A 31 7.49 1.28 -8.27
N ALA A 32 6.97 2.18 -9.11
CA ALA A 32 7.68 3.37 -9.59
C ALA A 32 8.04 4.33 -8.44
N ALA A 33 7.18 4.43 -7.43
CA ALA A 33 7.46 5.15 -6.19
C ALA A 33 8.39 4.39 -5.23
N GLY A 34 8.91 3.22 -5.60
CA GLY A 34 9.81 2.39 -4.78
C GLY A 34 9.11 1.52 -3.73
N TRP A 35 7.79 1.32 -3.84
CA TRP A 35 7.03 0.49 -2.92
C TRP A 35 7.01 -0.97 -3.38
N ARG A 36 7.19 -1.86 -2.42
CA ARG A 36 7.21 -3.32 -2.61
C ARG A 36 5.93 -3.99 -2.10
N LYS A 37 5.49 -5.08 -2.72
CA LYS A 37 4.29 -5.83 -2.32
C LYS A 37 4.43 -6.38 -0.91
N ALA A 38 3.39 -6.23 -0.08
CA ALA A 38 3.33 -6.92 1.20
C ALA A 38 3.20 -8.44 0.96
N LYS A 39 4.07 -9.23 1.58
CA LYS A 39 4.11 -10.69 1.40
C LYS A 39 2.91 -11.43 2.03
N ARG A 40 2.08 -10.78 2.85
CA ARG A 40 0.89 -11.35 3.53
C ARG A 40 -0.03 -10.25 4.05
#